data_AF-A0A9N9WHT5-F1
#
_entry.id   AF-A0A9N9WHT5-F1
#
_cell.length_a   1.000
_cell.length_b   1.000
_cell.length_c   1.000
_cell.angle_alpha   90.00
_cell.angle_beta   90.00
_cell.angle_gamma   90.00
#
_symmetry.space_group_name_H-M   'P 1'
#
loop_
_entity.id
_entity.type
_entity.pdbx_description
1 polymer ?
#
loop_
_entity_poly.entity_id
_entity_poly.type
_entity_poly.pdbx_seq_one_letter_code
_entity_poly.pdbx_strand_id
1 'polypeptide(L)'
;MSKPDKRDFEERYAACFVDFAVKTTVGLLIGSMMGSFFLRSYRRWPMFIGGGLGFGMAYTNCEHSLNDFLLSMDPKACVIKKQP
;
A
#
# COMPACT_ATOMS: atom_id res chain seq x y z
N MET A 1 23.59 -14.85 -10.36
CA MET A 1 22.62 -14.89 -9.25
C MET A 1 22.94 -13.71 -8.33
N SER A 2 22.34 -12.54 -8.57
CA SER A 2 22.49 -11.39 -7.67
C SER A 2 21.72 -11.71 -6.40
N LYS A 3 22.37 -11.64 -5.23
CA LYS A 3 21.65 -11.74 -3.95
C LYS A 3 20.64 -10.58 -3.87
N PRO A 4 19.44 -10.79 -3.33
CA PRO A 4 18.50 -9.69 -3.10
C PRO A 4 19.19 -8.67 -2.19
N ASP A 5 19.29 -7.43 -2.67
CA ASP A 5 19.78 -6.34 -1.85
C ASP A 5 18.68 -6.01 -0.82
N LYS A 6 18.98 -6.27 0.45
CA LYS A 6 18.02 -6.05 1.54
C LYS A 6 17.63 -4.58 1.67
N ARG A 7 18.46 -3.63 1.21
CA ARG A 7 18.22 -2.19 1.33
C ARG A 7 17.05 -1.77 0.46
N ASP A 8 16.97 -2.28 -0.78
CA ASP A 8 15.88 -1.96 -1.71
C ASP A 8 14.52 -2.48 -1.20
N PHE A 9 14.51 -3.66 -0.59
CA PHE A 9 13.31 -4.20 0.05
C PHE A 9 12.87 -3.36 1.25
N GLU A 10 13.82 -3.01 2.14
CA GLU A 10 13.55 -2.18 3.32
C GLU A 10 13.01 -0.80 2.94
N GLU A 11 13.56 -0.18 1.90
CA GLU A 11 13.13 1.14 1.43
C GLU A 11 11.71 1.12 0.86
N ARG A 12 11.39 0.14 0.00
CA ARG A 12 10.03 -0.01 -0.55
C ARG A 12 9.01 -0.36 0.52
N TYR A 13 9.38 -1.22 1.46
CA TYR A 13 8.53 -1.57 2.59
C TYR A 13 8.26 -0.37 3.49
N ALA A 14 9.29 0.42 3.80
CA ALA A 14 9.15 1.66 4.58
C ALA A 14 8.26 2.68 3.86
N ALA A 15 8.43 2.88 2.55
CA ALA A 15 7.59 3.76 1.75
C ALA A 15 6.11 3.33 1.77
N CYS A 16 5.85 2.03 1.66
CA CYS A 16 4.50 1.46 1.78
C CYS A 16 3.88 1.72 3.16
N PHE A 17 4.65 1.55 4.24
CA PHE A 17 4.18 1.81 5.60
C PHE A 17 3.81 3.28 5.79
N VAL A 18 4.61 4.20 5.23
CA VAL A 18 4.33 5.64 5.27
C VAL A 18 3.09 5.98 4.45
N ASP A 19 2.96 5.48 3.22
CA ASP A 19 1.79 5.74 2.36
C ASP A 19 0.49 5.27 3.02
N PHE A 20 0.55 4.11 3.66
CA PHE A 20 -0.54 3.56 4.45
C PHE A 20 -0.91 4.44 5.65
N ALA A 21 0.09 4.82 6.46
CA ALA A 21 -0.14 5.68 7.61
C ALA A 21 -0.76 7.02 7.18
N VAL A 22 -0.28 7.60 6.08
CA VAL A 22 -0.79 8.86 5.52
C VAL A 22 -2.22 8.70 5.02
N LYS A 23 -2.50 7.74 4.12
CA LYS A 23 -3.84 7.56 3.53
C LYS A 23 -4.89 7.20 4.57
N THR A 24 -4.58 6.32 5.51
CA THR A 24 -5.50 5.96 6.58
C THR A 24 -5.74 7.14 7.53
N THR A 25 -4.70 7.88 7.91
CA THR A 25 -4.86 9.05 8.79
C THR A 25 -5.67 10.16 8.12
N VAL A 26 -5.38 10.46 6.86
CA VAL A 26 -6.14 11.45 6.07
C VAL A 26 -7.60 11.01 5.92
N GLY A 27 -7.85 9.75 5.59
CA GLY A 27 -9.20 9.19 5.49
C GLY A 27 -9.98 9.25 6.81
N LEU A 28 -9.32 9.00 7.95
CA LEU A 28 -9.91 9.11 9.28
C LEU A 28 -10.21 10.56 9.66
N LEU A 29 -9.30 11.51 9.37
CA LEU A 29 -9.50 12.93 9.64
C LEU A 29 -10.69 13.47 8.83
N ILE A 30 -10.71 13.20 7.52
CA ILE A 30 -11.81 13.61 6.64
C ILE A 30 -13.12 12.97 7.10
N GLY A 31 -13.12 11.65 7.37
CA GLY A 31 -14.31 10.95 7.86
C GLY A 31 -14.81 11.47 9.22
N SER A 32 -13.90 11.90 10.09
CA SER A 32 -14.21 12.49 11.40
C SER A 32 -14.84 13.87 11.25
N MET A 33 -14.24 14.74 10.43
CA MET A 33 -14.77 16.07 10.14
C MET A 33 -16.14 15.98 9.45
N MET A 34 -16.29 15.06 8.50
CA MET A 34 -17.54 14.88 7.76
C MET A 34 -18.65 14.28 8.64
N GLY A 35 -18.32 13.32 9.51
CA GLY A 35 -19.23 12.79 10.52
C GLY A 35 -19.71 13.84 11.52
N SER A 36 -18.81 14.73 11.95
CA SER A 36 -19.11 15.79 12.91
C SER A 36 -19.89 16.96 12.30
N PHE A 37 -19.54 17.37 11.07
CA PHE A 37 -20.09 18.57 10.44
C PHE A 37 -21.39 18.32 9.66
N PHE A 38 -21.45 17.24 8.86
CA PHE A 38 -22.61 16.98 7.98
C PHE A 38 -23.67 16.09 8.62
N LEU A 39 -23.28 15.13 9.46
CA LEU A 39 -24.20 14.08 9.90
C LEU A 39 -24.90 14.36 11.24
N ARG A 40 -24.61 15.49 11.91
CA ARG A 40 -25.25 16.05 13.14
C ARG A 40 -25.48 15.05 14.31
N SER A 41 -24.99 13.82 14.15
CA SER A 41 -25.14 12.63 14.96
C SER A 41 -23.81 11.89 14.89
N TYR A 42 -23.33 11.38 16.03
CA TYR A 42 -21.99 10.81 16.23
C TYR A 42 -21.81 9.44 15.54
N ARG A 43 -22.18 9.33 14.25
CA ARG A 43 -22.06 8.11 13.47
C ARG A 43 -20.58 7.96 13.10
N ARG A 44 -19.91 6.96 13.69
CA ARG A 44 -18.50 6.63 13.41
C ARG A 44 -18.28 5.94 12.06
N TRP A 45 -19.34 5.57 11.36
CA TRP A 45 -19.28 4.88 10.06
C TRP A 45 -18.47 5.62 8.97
N PRO A 46 -18.52 6.95 8.83
CA PRO A 46 -17.71 7.69 7.85
C PRO A 46 -16.21 7.62 8.14
N MET A 47 -15.81 7.55 9.42
CA MET A 47 -14.39 7.33 9.77
C MET A 47 -13.94 5.94 9.33
N PHE A 48 -14.72 4.90 9.61
CA PHE A 48 -14.37 3.54 9.21
C PHE A 48 -14.30 3.38 7.69
N ILE A 49 -15.22 4.01 6.94
CA ILE A 49 -15.18 4.01 5.47
C ILE A 49 -13.97 4.79 4.95
N GLY A 50 -13.75 6.02 5.43
CA GLY A 50 -12.63 6.84 4.98
C GLY A 50 -11.29 6.18 5.26
N GLY A 51 -11.11 5.65 6.48
CA GLY A 51 -9.91 4.90 6.87
C GLY A 51 -9.75 3.59 6.09
N GLY A 52 -10.84 2.83 5.89
CA GLY A 52 -10.83 1.56 5.16
C GLY A 52 -10.55 1.71 3.67
N LEU A 53 -11.08 2.75 3.02
CA LEU A 53 -10.76 3.06 1.62
C LEU A 53 -9.30 3.49 1.47
N GLY A 54 -8.80 4.33 2.38
CA GLY A 54 -7.39 4.73 2.40
C GLY A 54 -6.44 3.55 2.61
N PHE A 55 -6.79 2.65 3.54
CA PHE A 55 -6.07 1.39 3.80
C PHE A 55 -6.02 0.53 2.53
N GLY A 56 -7.17 0.31 1.89
CA GLY A 56 -7.27 -0.57 0.71
C GLY A 56 -6.40 -0.08 -0.44
N MET A 57 -6.45 1.22 -0.74
CA MET A 57 -5.62 1.82 -1.80
C MET A 57 -4.12 1.77 -1.48
N ALA A 58 -3.74 1.95 -0.22
CA ALA A 58 -2.34 1.80 0.19
C ALA A 58 -1.86 0.35 0.04
N TYR A 59 -2.70 -0.62 0.42
CA TYR A 59 -2.40 -2.04 0.29
C TYR A 59 -2.19 -2.46 -1.17
N THR A 60 -3.08 -2.07 -2.10
CA THR A 60 -2.94 -2.41 -3.52
C THR A 60 -1.69 -1.80 -4.15
N ASN A 61 -1.34 -0.57 -3.77
CA ASN A 61 -0.12 0.07 -4.25
C ASN A 61 1.14 -0.64 -3.72
N CYS A 62 1.10 -1.05 -2.46
CA CYS A 62 2.19 -1.77 -1.82
C CYS A 62 2.39 -3.17 -2.39
N GLU A 63 1.30 -3.92 -2.58
CA GLU A 63 1.31 -5.25 -3.20
C GLU A 63 1.93 -5.17 -4.59
N HIS A 64 1.52 -4.20 -5.41
CA HIS A 64 2.07 -4.04 -6.75
C HIS A 64 3.57 -3.73 -6.73
N SER A 65 4.02 -2.79 -5.88
CA SER A 65 5.44 -2.43 -5.81
C SER A 65 6.32 -3.56 -5.25
N LEU A 66 5.81 -4.36 -4.31
CA LEU A 66 6.55 -5.49 -3.74
C LEU A 66 6.58 -6.66 -4.72
N ASN A 67 5.46 -6.93 -5.40
CA ASN A 67 5.37 -8.00 -6.39
C ASN A 67 6.27 -7.72 -7.60
N ASP A 68 6.33 -6.48 -8.11
CA ASP A 68 7.24 -6.11 -9.19
C ASP A 68 8.71 -6.34 -8.81
N PHE A 69 9.07 -5.98 -7.58
CA PHE A 69 10.41 -6.21 -7.05
C PHE A 69 10.72 -7.71 -6.94
N LEU A 70 9.79 -8.49 -6.38
CA LEU A 70 9.95 -9.95 -6.22
C LEU A 70 10.02 -10.67 -7.57
N LEU A 71 9.20 -10.30 -8.54
CA LEU A 71 9.20 -10.87 -9.89
C LEU A 71 10.48 -10.52 -10.67
N SER A 72 11.03 -9.31 -10.50
CA SER A 72 12.31 -8.94 -11.11
C SER A 72 13.48 -9.77 -10.59
N MET A 73 13.33 -10.37 -9.40
CA MET A 73 14.33 -11.24 -8.78
C MET A 73 14.13 -12.72 -9.09
N ASP A 74 12.98 -13.16 -9.63
CA ASP A 74 12.77 -14.57 -9.96
C ASP A 74 13.59 -14.96 -11.21
N PRO A 75 14.66 -15.75 -11.05
CA PRO A 75 15.54 -16.11 -12.17
C PRO A 75 14.88 -17.10 -13.14
N LYS A 76 13.69 -17.66 -12.83
CA LYS A 76 13.05 -18.67 -13.68
C LYS A 76 12.43 -18.07 -14.94
N ALA A 77 12.12 -16.77 -14.96
CA ALA A 77 11.74 -16.07 -16.20
C ALA A 77 12.92 -15.93 -17.19
N CYS A 78 14.18 -15.97 -16.71
CA CYS A 78 15.37 -15.93 -17.57
C CYS A 78 15.82 -17.30 -18.09
N VAL A 79 15.25 -18.42 -17.62
CA VAL A 79 15.57 -19.76 -18.14
C VAL A 79 14.76 -20.09 -19.43
N ILE A 80 13.78 -19.26 -19.80
CA ILE A 80 13.04 -19.38 -21.06
C ILE A 80 13.46 -18.27 -22.05
N LYS A 81 14.76 -17.98 -22.17
CA LYS A 81 15.31 -17.40 -23.40
C LYS A 81 16.20 -18.43 -24.09
N LYS A 82 15.54 -19.24 -24.93
CA LYS A 82 15.98 -19.71 -26.26
C LYS A 82 17.51 -19.76 -26.45
N GLN A 83 18.11 -20.93 -26.21
CA GLN A 83 19.31 -21.35 -26.94
C GLN A 83 18.84 -21.97 -28.27
N PRO A 84 19.52 -21.69 -29.41
CA PRO A 84 19.15 -22.16 -30.74
C PRO A 84 19.09 -23.68 -30.86
#